data_AF-A0A923Y254-F1
#
_entry.id   AF-A0A923Y254-F1
#
_cell.length_a   1.000
_cell.length_b   1.000
_cell.length_c   1.000
_cell.angle_alpha   90.00
_cell.angle_beta   90.00
_cell.angle_gamma   90.00
#
_symmetry.space_group_name_H-M   'P 1'
#
loop_
_entity.id
_entity.type
_entity.pdbx_description
1 polymer ?
#
loop_
_entity_poly.entity_id
_entity_poly.type
_entity_poly.pdbx_seq_one_letter_code
_entity_poly.pdbx_strand_id
1 'polypeptide(L)' 'MLGIIGIIVIFVMVFGGYIEAGGKMEIILEALPHEMIVIGGATVGSFLIGNSMSTVKQTAKDLGKVFK' A
#
# COMPACT_ATOMS: atom_id res chain seq x y z
N MET A 1 -9.84 14.55 -1.81
CA MET A 1 -10.41 14.61 -0.43
C MET A 1 -10.88 13.28 0.16
N LEU A 2 -11.78 12.50 -0.47
CA LEU A 2 -12.21 11.19 0.08
C LEU A 2 -11.08 10.14 0.14
N GLY A 3 -10.12 10.17 -0.78
CA GLY A 3 -9.01 9.22 -0.83
C GLY A 3 -8.10 9.24 0.40
N ILE A 4 -7.72 10.44 0.86
CA ILE A 4 -6.87 10.59 2.07
C ILE A 4 -7.61 10.11 3.32
N ILE A 5 -8.90 10.43 3.45
CA ILE A 5 -9.73 9.94 4.55
C ILE A 5 -9.80 8.41 4.51
N GLY A 6 -10.02 7.83 3.33
CA GLY A 6 -10.04 6.37 3.16
C GLY A 6 -8.71 5.72 3.56
N ILE A 7 -7.58 6.31 3.19
CA ILE A 7 -6.24 5.83 3.61
C ILE A 7 -6.13 5.85 5.13
N ILE A 8 -6.49 6.96 5.80
CA ILE A 8 -6.44 7.04 7.27
C ILE A 8 -7.31 5.97 7.92
N VAL A 9 -8.52 5.75 7.42
CA VAL A 9 -9.43 4.71 7.94
C VAL A 9 -8.81 3.32 7.80
N ILE A 10 -8.17 3.01 6.66
CA ILE A 10 -7.48 1.72 6.46
C ILE A 10 -6.38 1.53 7.51
N PHE A 11 -5.51 2.52 7.70
CA PHE A 11 -4.43 2.44 8.68
C PHE A 11 -4.99 2.24 10.10
N VAL A 12 -6.01 3.00 10.49
CA VAL A 12 -6.64 2.87 11.83
C VAL A 12 -7.26 1.49 12.02
N MET A 13 -7.99 0.96 11.03
CA MET A 13 -8.65 -0.34 11.18
C MET A 13 -7.65 -1.50 11.17
N VAL A 14 -6.63 -1.46 10.30
CA VAL A 14 -5.63 -2.53 10.19
C VAL A 14 -4.72 -2.56 11.41
N PHE A 15 -4.09 -1.44 11.76
CA PHE A 15 -3.18 -1.39 12.89
C PHE A 15 -3.92 -1.38 14.23
N GLY A 16 -5.06 -0.70 14.31
CA GLY A 16 -5.92 -0.69 15.49
C GLY A 16 -6.42 -2.09 15.84
N GLY A 17 -6.95 -2.84 14.87
CA GLY A 17 -7.38 -4.22 15.09
C GLY A 17 -6.24 -5.17 15.47
N TYR A 18 -5.04 -4.99 14.89
CA TYR A 18 -3.86 -5.77 15.26
C TYR A 18 -3.42 -5.52 16.71
N ILE A 19 -3.45 -4.26 17.16
CA ILE A 19 -3.15 -3.89 18.54
C ILE A 19 -4.24 -4.41 19.49
N GLU A 20 -5.52 -4.28 19.12
CA GLU A 20 -6.65 -4.80 19.90
C GLU A 20 -6.57 -6.32 20.09
N ALA A 21 -6.09 -7.05 19.08
CA ALA A 21 -5.82 -8.48 19.16
C ALA A 21 -4.59 -8.85 20.02
N GLY A 22 -3.92 -7.88 20.64
CA GLY A 22 -2.72 -8.07 21.47
C GLY A 22 -1.40 -8.14 20.69
N GLY A 23 -1.41 -7.72 19.41
CA GLY A 23 -0.22 -7.69 18.56
C GLY A 23 0.80 -6.63 18.99
N LYS A 24 2.09 -6.91 18.83
CA LYS A 24 3.18 -5.99 19.16
C LYS A 24 3.68 -5.25 17.92
N MET A 25 3.67 -3.93 17.95
CA MET A 25 4.00 -3.13 16.77
C MET A 25 5.46 -3.22 16.32
N GLU A 26 6.36 -3.49 17.25
CA GLU A 26 7.77 -3.73 16.98
C GLU A 26 8.00 -4.83 15.94
N ILE A 27 7.21 -5.92 15.98
CA ILE A 27 7.34 -7.04 15.03
C ILE A 27 7.00 -6.59 13.60
N ILE A 28 5.93 -5.82 13.44
CA ILE A 28 5.54 -5.31 12.12
C ILE A 28 6.58 -4.31 11.62
N LEU A 29 7.04 -3.40 12.48
CA LEU A 29 8.01 -2.37 12.08
C LEU A 29 9.38 -2.97 11.71
N GLU A 30 9.83 -4.02 12.39
CA GLU A 30 11.04 -4.77 12.05
C GLU A 30 10.91 -5.47 10.69
N ALA A 31 9.75 -6.09 10.42
CA ALA A 31 9.48 -6.80 9.18
C ALA A 31 9.16 -5.87 7.98
N LEU A 32 8.65 -4.67 8.24
CA LEU A 32 8.12 -3.75 7.23
C LEU A 32 9.11 -3.45 6.10
N PRO A 33 10.41 -3.15 6.34
CA PRO A 33 11.35 -2.88 5.25
C PRO A 33 11.52 -4.08 4.31
N HIS A 34 11.56 -5.29 4.86
CA HIS A 34 11.72 -6.51 4.08
C HIS A 34 10.44 -6.85 3.29
N GLU A 35 9.29 -6.78 3.96
CA GLU A 35 8.00 -7.05 3.34
C GLU A 35 7.64 -6.01 2.26
N MET A 36 8.02 -4.74 2.45
CA MET A 36 7.84 -3.71 1.42
C MET A 36 8.65 -4.00 0.16
N ILE A 37 9.85 -4.57 0.28
CA ILE A 37 10.65 -4.98 -0.88
C ILE A 37 10.05 -6.23 -1.53
N VAL A 38 9.67 -7.23 -0.75
CA VAL A 38 9.13 -8.49 -1.25
C VAL A 38 7.74 -8.30 -1.86
N ILE A 39 6.77 -7.84 -1.07
CA ILE A 39 5.38 -7.66 -1.50
C ILE A 39 5.26 -6.46 -2.44
N GLY A 40 5.90 -5.34 -2.12
CA GLY A 40 5.87 -4.15 -2.97
C GLY A 40 6.56 -4.39 -4.31
N GLY A 41 7.74 -5.02 -4.31
CA GLY A 41 8.45 -5.42 -5.52
C GLY A 41 7.65 -6.43 -6.36
N ALA A 42 7.05 -7.44 -5.74
CA ALA A 42 6.20 -8.41 -6.44
C ALA A 42 4.94 -7.76 -7.05
N THR A 43 4.31 -6.83 -6.33
CA THR A 43 3.12 -6.11 -6.82
C THR A 43 3.48 -5.20 -8.00
N VAL A 44 4.58 -4.45 -7.91
CA VAL A 44 5.05 -3.61 -9.02
C VAL A 44 5.48 -4.46 -10.22
N GLY A 45 6.23 -5.54 -9.99
CA GLY A 45 6.68 -6.45 -11.04
C GLY A 45 5.50 -7.12 -11.77
N SER A 46 4.53 -7.66 -11.02
CA SER A 46 3.32 -8.25 -11.60
C SER A 46 2.46 -7.23 -12.33
N PHE A 47 2.35 -6.00 -11.82
CA PHE A 47 1.67 -4.91 -12.51
C PHE A 47 2.33 -4.58 -13.87
N LEU A 48 3.67 -4.52 -13.92
CA LEU A 48 4.41 -4.26 -15.15
C LEU A 48 4.30 -5.41 -16.17
N ILE A 49 4.29 -6.67 -15.71
CA ILE A 49 4.15 -7.84 -16.57
C ILE A 49 2.71 -7.95 -17.12
N GLY A 50 1.72 -7.68 -16.27
CA GLY A 50 0.30 -7.87 -16.60
C GLY A 50 -0.32 -6.74 -17.42
N ASN A 51 0.40 -5.65 -17.69
CA ASN A 51 -0.17 -4.46 -18.33
C ASN A 51 0.66 -3.94 -19.50
N SER A 52 -0.02 -3.28 -20.44
CA SER A 52 0.66 -2.54 -21.51
C SER A 52 1.41 -1.32 -20.95
N MET A 53 2.47 -0.91 -21.64
CA MET A 53 3.23 0.29 -21.26
C MET A 53 2.39 1.58 -21.31
N SER A 54 1.33 1.60 -22.12
CA SER A 54 0.34 2.69 -22.13
C SER A 54 -0.45 2.75 -20.81
N THR A 55 -0.98 1.59 -20.38
CA THR A 55 -1.72 1.43 -19.12
C THR A 55 -0.86 1.81 -17.90
N VAL A 56 0.39 1.35 -17.87
CA VAL A 56 1.34 1.67 -16.77
C VAL A 56 1.54 3.18 -16.65
N LYS A 57 1.84 3.87 -17.76
CA LYS A 57 2.06 5.32 -17.77
C LYS A 57 0.81 6.11 -17.39
N GLN A 58 -0.37 5.67 -17.86
CA GLN A 58 -1.63 6.31 -17.53
C GLN A 58 -1.95 6.16 -16.03
N THR A 59 -1.79 4.95 -15.49
CA THR A 59 -1.98 4.66 -14.06
C THR A 59 -1.08 5.52 -13.19
N ALA A 60 0.20 5.67 -13.55
CA ALA A 60 1.13 6.53 -12.82
C ALA A 60 0.70 8.01 -12.80
N LYS A 61 0.16 8.53 -13.90
CA LYS A 61 -0.40 9.90 -13.97
C LYS A 61 -1.66 10.04 -13.12
N ASP A 62 -2.51 9.03 -13.11
CA ASP A 62 -3.77 9.05 -12.38
C ASP A 62 -3.58 8.87 -10.86
N LEU A 63 -2.49 8.23 -10.43
CA LEU A 63 -2.10 8.09 -9.03
C LEU A 63 -1.99 9.45 -8.32
N GLY A 64 -1.43 10.46 -9.00
CA GLY A 64 -1.36 11.83 -8.46
C GLY A 64 -2.71 12.52 -8.31
N LYS A 65 -3.73 12.10 -9.07
CA LYS A 65 -5.09 12.65 -8.96
C LYS A 65 -5.82 12.16 -7.71
N VAL A 66 -5.44 11.00 -7.18
CA VAL A 66 -6.03 10.43 -5.95
C VAL A 66 -5.80 11.33 -4.73
N PHE A 67 -4.67 12.05 -4.73
CA PHE A 67 -4.26 12.94 -3.64
C PHE A 67 -4.68 14.41 -3.86
N LYS A 68 -5.34 14.72 -4.98
CA LYS A 68 -5.91 16.04 -5.26
C LYS A 68 -7.34 16.17 -4.71
#